data_AF-A0AAV5VZ62-F1
#
_entry.id   AF-A0AAV5VZ62-F1
#
_cell.length_a   1.000
_cell.length_b   1.000
_cell.length_c   1.000
_cell.angle_alpha   90.00
_cell.angle_beta   90.00
_cell.angle_gamma   90.00
#
_symmetry.space_group_name_H-M   'P 1'
#
loop_
_entity.id
_entity.type
_entity.pdbx_description
1 polymer ?
#
loop_
_entity_poly.entity_id
_entity_poly.type
_entity_poly.pdbx_seq_one_letter_code
_entity_poly.pdbx_strand_id
1 'polypeptide(L)'
;MDTVSAETESGSDDDFFSKLEAGKNGEQEVECQCPKGPRKSCSQGLWYCGVAAVMTARCCWACCFPPLPNFILSKFAFWPLARNYYFFQETTVDGAAKIIKLNKANKSSLNERWFMGFNHQCFPPIKTGGCEFFTVETKQKHYLACAFVRAPSGSPSYTMIYSHPSGTHLGYRFRALPSLLDIARFLNVDIVVYDYSGYGISSGSYSEKSLFADIEGIYEHVTTVRGVYPQKIVLYGYSIGTASTISLLSEVQPRVAGVILVAPLASMLRVFLWKRACLNKPFERHTPGVDKFTSLEKIGQVDLPLLVCHGLEDTLVPIDHGQALCNAAPNTVPPLWIEDGSHNDMEFSQELWMRMRDFLNRELPTSAISSLSKLNTHSSEGYGNPAE
;
A
#
# COMPACT_ATOMS: atom_id res chain seq x y z
N MET A 1 10.62 -35.71 28.04
CA MET A 1 11.46 -34.53 28.30
C MET A 1 12.32 -34.37 27.07
N ASP A 2 11.90 -33.53 26.15
CA ASP A 2 12.75 -32.98 25.08
C ASP A 2 12.07 -31.69 24.63
N THR A 3 12.57 -30.60 25.19
CA THR A 3 12.17 -29.23 24.92
C THR A 3 12.70 -28.85 23.54
N VAL A 4 11.82 -28.78 22.54
CA VAL A 4 12.09 -28.01 21.32
C VAL A 4 11.94 -26.55 21.71
N SER A 5 13.08 -25.92 21.97
CA SER A 5 13.24 -24.48 22.11
C SER A 5 12.69 -23.79 20.87
N ALA A 6 11.57 -23.08 21.04
CA ALA A 6 11.14 -22.05 20.12
C ALA A 6 12.20 -20.94 20.16
N GLU A 7 13.10 -20.94 19.18
CA GLU A 7 13.95 -19.80 18.90
C GLU A 7 13.04 -18.63 18.50
N THR A 8 12.83 -17.72 19.45
CA THR A 8 12.31 -16.39 19.20
C THR A 8 13.38 -15.61 18.42
N GLU A 9 13.36 -15.69 17.09
CA GLU A 9 14.06 -14.74 16.22
C GLU A 9 13.41 -13.36 16.36
N SER A 10 13.71 -12.65 17.45
CA SER A 10 13.57 -11.21 17.53
C SER A 10 14.63 -10.59 16.62
N GLY A 11 14.31 -10.38 15.34
CA GLY A 11 15.17 -9.57 14.47
C GLY A 11 15.36 -8.20 15.10
N SER A 12 16.60 -7.83 15.40
CA SER A 12 16.93 -6.53 15.99
C SER A 12 16.64 -5.40 14.99
N ASP A 13 16.41 -4.19 15.48
CA ASP A 13 16.30 -2.99 14.65
C ASP A 13 17.47 -2.87 13.65
N ASP A 14 18.66 -3.35 14.02
CA ASP A 14 19.85 -3.39 13.17
C ASP A 14 19.68 -4.26 11.91
N ASP A 15 18.98 -5.40 12.00
CA ASP A 15 18.66 -6.24 10.83
C ASP A 15 17.76 -5.47 9.87
N PHE A 16 16.74 -4.77 10.38
CA PHE A 16 15.86 -3.96 9.55
C PHE A 16 16.63 -2.84 8.83
N PHE A 17 17.49 -2.10 9.54
CA PHE A 17 18.29 -1.03 8.95
C PHE A 17 19.33 -1.55 7.95
N SER A 18 19.94 -2.72 8.18
CA SER A 18 20.84 -3.33 7.20
C SER A 18 20.12 -3.68 5.87
N LYS A 19 18.84 -4.06 5.94
CA LYS A 19 18.02 -4.32 4.74
C LYS A 19 17.69 -3.04 3.99
N LEU A 20 17.52 -1.92 4.69
CA LEU A 20 17.35 -0.62 4.04
C LEU A 20 18.59 -0.26 3.21
N GLU A 21 19.78 -0.40 3.80
CA GLU A 21 21.06 -0.11 3.13
C GLU A 21 21.29 -1.05 1.94
N ALA A 22 21.04 -2.35 2.09
CA ALA A 22 21.08 -3.30 0.98
C ALA A 22 20.13 -2.90 -0.16
N GLY A 23 18.91 -2.46 0.19
CA GLY A 23 17.94 -1.92 -0.75
C GLY A 23 18.44 -0.68 -1.50
N LYS A 24 19.02 0.29 -0.77
CA LYS A 24 19.61 1.53 -1.32
C LYS A 24 20.75 1.25 -2.29
N ASN A 25 21.58 0.24 -2.00
CA ASN A 25 22.71 -0.17 -2.83
C ASN A 25 22.31 -0.97 -4.08
N GLY A 26 21.01 -1.19 -4.32
CA GLY A 26 20.54 -1.93 -5.47
C GLY A 26 20.78 -3.44 -5.38
N GLU A 27 21.01 -3.98 -4.19
CA GLU A 27 21.03 -5.42 -3.94
C GLU A 27 19.62 -6.05 -4.03
N GLN A 28 18.63 -5.25 -4.50
CA GLN A 28 17.30 -5.69 -4.87
C GLN A 28 17.33 -6.62 -6.08
N GLU A 29 17.74 -7.85 -5.89
CA GLU A 29 17.22 -8.98 -6.65
C GLU A 29 17.64 -10.26 -5.94
N VAL A 30 16.67 -11.07 -5.53
CA VAL A 30 16.94 -12.50 -5.42
C VAL A 30 17.28 -12.93 -6.86
N GLU A 31 18.58 -13.00 -7.17
CA GLU A 31 19.05 -13.29 -8.51
C GLU A 31 18.65 -14.71 -8.85
N CYS A 32 17.91 -14.84 -9.95
CA CYS A 32 17.58 -16.13 -10.50
C CYS A 32 18.89 -16.84 -10.89
N GLN A 33 19.27 -17.88 -10.15
CA GLN A 33 20.49 -18.67 -10.40
C GLN A 33 20.38 -19.59 -11.63
N CYS A 34 19.22 -19.61 -12.27
CA CYS A 34 18.96 -20.44 -13.42
C CYS A 34 19.69 -19.82 -14.67
N PRO A 35 20.34 -20.62 -15.55
CA PRO A 35 21.20 -20.11 -16.62
C PRO A 35 20.45 -19.12 -17.52
N LYS A 36 21.05 -17.93 -17.74
CA LYS A 36 20.43 -16.82 -18.47
C LYS A 36 20.15 -17.25 -19.93
N GLY A 37 18.92 -17.66 -20.20
CA GLY A 37 18.39 -17.76 -21.57
C GLY A 37 18.36 -16.38 -22.24
N PRO A 38 18.29 -16.30 -23.58
CA PRO A 38 18.42 -15.04 -24.31
C PRO A 38 17.31 -14.06 -23.87
N ARG A 39 17.69 -13.02 -23.12
CA ARG A 39 16.81 -11.91 -22.77
C ARG A 39 16.48 -11.16 -24.07
N LYS A 40 15.22 -11.17 -24.50
CA LYS A 40 14.74 -10.15 -25.45
C LYS A 40 14.63 -8.84 -24.67
N SER A 41 15.60 -7.95 -24.84
CA SER A 41 15.48 -6.59 -24.32
C SER A 41 14.35 -5.89 -25.07
N CYS A 42 13.22 -5.65 -24.40
CA CYS A 42 12.23 -4.72 -24.91
C CYS A 42 12.66 -3.29 -24.52
N SER A 43 13.78 -2.84 -25.06
CA SER A 43 14.27 -1.45 -24.92
C SER A 43 13.54 -0.48 -25.86
N GLN A 44 12.54 -0.96 -26.62
CA GLN A 44 11.85 -0.16 -27.63
C GLN A 44 10.55 0.49 -27.14
N GLY A 45 10.11 0.26 -25.90
CA GLY A 45 8.87 0.85 -25.37
C GLY A 45 9.02 2.28 -24.81
N LEU A 46 10.17 2.59 -24.20
CA LEU A 46 10.35 3.89 -23.50
C LEU A 46 10.60 5.07 -24.45
N TRP A 47 11.24 4.83 -25.60
CA TRP A 47 11.62 5.93 -26.50
C TRP A 47 10.40 6.51 -27.24
N TYR A 48 9.46 5.67 -27.67
CA TYR A 48 8.24 6.11 -28.33
C TYR A 48 7.28 6.85 -27.38
N CYS A 49 7.22 6.48 -26.09
CA CYS A 49 6.41 7.20 -25.09
C CYS A 49 6.99 8.57 -24.74
N GLY A 50 8.32 8.70 -24.65
CA GLY A 50 8.99 9.98 -24.40
C GLY A 50 8.85 10.97 -25.55
N VAL A 51 9.05 10.51 -26.79
CA VAL A 51 8.92 11.37 -27.98
C VAL A 51 7.47 11.76 -28.24
N ALA A 52 6.51 10.84 -28.07
CA ALA A 52 5.09 11.16 -28.17
C ALA A 52 4.65 12.15 -27.08
N ALA A 53 5.09 11.98 -25.83
CA ALA A 53 4.77 12.91 -24.74
C ALA A 53 5.32 14.33 -25.00
N VAL A 54 6.53 14.45 -25.54
CA VAL A 54 7.14 15.76 -25.89
C VAL A 54 6.45 16.42 -27.08
N MET A 55 6.07 15.63 -28.11
CA MET A 55 5.37 16.15 -29.29
C MET A 55 3.91 16.53 -28.97
N THR A 56 3.22 15.75 -28.14
CA THR A 56 1.88 16.10 -27.66
C THR A 56 1.92 17.33 -26.76
N ALA A 57 2.93 17.48 -25.88
CA ALA A 57 3.12 18.68 -25.09
C ALA A 57 3.36 19.94 -25.95
N ARG A 58 4.11 19.82 -27.06
CA ARG A 58 4.33 20.91 -28.02
C ARG A 58 3.10 21.27 -28.85
N CYS A 59 2.27 20.29 -29.21
CA CYS A 59 1.00 20.54 -29.91
C CYS A 59 -0.07 21.13 -28.97
N CYS A 60 -0.12 20.72 -27.70
CA CYS A 60 -0.98 21.35 -26.70
C CYS A 60 -0.55 22.80 -26.39
N TRP A 61 0.75 23.09 -26.45
CA TRP A 61 1.33 24.42 -26.27
C TRP A 61 0.97 25.41 -27.39
N ALA A 62 0.87 24.94 -28.65
CA ALA A 62 0.56 25.80 -29.80
C ALA A 62 -0.93 26.16 -29.93
N CYS A 63 -1.83 25.40 -29.31
CA CYS A 63 -3.26 25.50 -29.62
C CYS A 63 -4.17 25.78 -28.42
N CYS A 64 -3.65 26.04 -27.21
CA CYS A 64 -4.47 26.25 -26.00
C CYS A 64 -5.59 25.19 -25.86
N PHE A 65 -5.27 23.91 -26.12
CA PHE A 65 -6.31 22.86 -26.14
C PHE A 65 -6.71 22.43 -24.73
N PRO A 66 -8.02 22.21 -24.50
CA PRO A 66 -8.61 21.79 -23.21
C PRO A 66 -8.32 20.28 -22.96
N PRO A 67 -8.85 19.69 -21.87
CA PRO A 67 -8.12 18.72 -21.05
C PRO A 67 -7.56 17.52 -21.83
N LEU A 68 -6.39 17.03 -21.39
CA LEU A 68 -5.92 15.72 -21.82
C LEU A 68 -7.05 14.69 -21.64
N PRO A 69 -7.39 13.91 -22.69
CA PRO A 69 -8.41 12.87 -22.56
C PRO A 69 -8.14 11.97 -21.35
N ASN A 70 -9.18 11.67 -20.56
CA ASN A 70 -9.10 10.87 -19.32
C ASN A 70 -8.26 9.58 -19.45
N PHE A 71 -8.28 8.96 -20.64
CA PHE A 71 -7.51 7.76 -20.95
C PHE A 71 -5.99 7.97 -20.90
N ILE A 72 -5.51 9.12 -21.35
CA ILE A 72 -4.07 9.46 -21.37
C ILE A 72 -3.58 9.71 -19.95
N LEU A 73 -4.32 10.49 -19.15
CA LEU A 73 -3.97 10.74 -17.74
C LEU A 73 -3.96 9.44 -16.92
N SER A 74 -4.90 8.54 -17.17
CA SER A 74 -4.93 7.22 -16.51
C SER A 74 -3.67 6.39 -16.86
N LYS A 75 -3.23 6.40 -18.12
CA LYS A 75 -2.00 5.68 -18.52
C LYS A 75 -0.72 6.24 -17.90
N PHE A 76 -0.68 7.53 -17.58
CA PHE A 76 0.48 8.11 -16.90
C PHE A 76 0.48 7.80 -15.39
N ALA A 77 -0.70 7.74 -14.77
CA ALA A 77 -0.84 7.45 -13.35
C ALA A 77 -0.52 5.99 -13.00
N PHE A 78 -0.89 5.05 -13.88
CA PHE A 78 -0.81 3.62 -13.59
C PHE A 78 0.27 2.93 -14.42
N TRP A 79 1.32 2.45 -13.75
CA TRP A 79 2.39 1.65 -14.33
C TRP A 79 2.40 0.25 -13.71
N PRO A 80 1.46 -0.64 -14.07
CA PRO A 80 1.49 -2.01 -13.55
C PRO A 80 2.76 -2.72 -14.05
N LEU A 81 3.55 -3.26 -13.12
CA LEU A 81 4.69 -4.11 -13.47
C LEU A 81 4.23 -5.40 -14.13
N ALA A 82 5.14 -6.03 -14.87
CA ALA A 82 4.91 -7.36 -15.42
C ALA A 82 4.63 -8.35 -14.28
N ARG A 83 3.47 -9.02 -14.36
CA ARG A 83 3.08 -10.06 -13.39
C ARG A 83 4.16 -11.14 -13.30
N ASN A 84 4.79 -11.24 -12.13
CA ASN A 84 5.80 -12.27 -11.83
C ASN A 84 5.33 -13.33 -10.82
N TYR A 85 4.17 -13.13 -10.19
CA TYR A 85 3.62 -13.99 -9.14
C TYR A 85 2.21 -14.47 -9.46
N TYR A 86 1.78 -15.52 -8.77
CA TYR A 86 0.47 -16.16 -8.91
C TYR A 86 -0.06 -16.59 -7.54
N PHE A 87 -1.37 -16.76 -7.47
CA PHE A 87 -2.00 -17.52 -6.40
C PHE A 87 -2.14 -18.98 -6.81
N PHE A 88 -1.89 -19.85 -5.85
CA PHE A 88 -1.98 -21.29 -5.98
C PHE A 88 -2.89 -21.85 -4.88
N GLN A 89 -3.61 -22.91 -5.20
CA GLN A 89 -4.47 -23.63 -4.28
C GLN A 89 -4.11 -25.11 -4.36
N GLU A 90 -3.91 -25.74 -3.22
CA GLU A 90 -3.69 -27.17 -3.14
C GLU A 90 -5.04 -27.86 -2.92
N THR A 91 -5.44 -28.71 -3.86
CA THR A 91 -6.65 -29.52 -3.77
C THR A 91 -6.26 -31.00 -3.79
N THR A 92 -7.03 -31.84 -3.11
CA THR A 92 -6.82 -33.29 -3.16
C THR A 92 -7.86 -33.89 -4.09
N VAL A 93 -7.42 -34.52 -5.18
CA VAL A 93 -8.29 -35.25 -6.11
C VAL A 93 -7.74 -36.66 -6.20
N ASP A 94 -8.58 -37.66 -5.90
CA ASP A 94 -8.24 -39.10 -5.93
C ASP A 94 -7.00 -39.47 -5.10
N GLY A 95 -6.82 -38.82 -3.94
CA GLY A 95 -5.68 -39.05 -3.03
C GLY A 95 -4.36 -38.41 -3.48
N ALA A 96 -4.33 -37.72 -4.62
CA ALA A 96 -3.17 -36.97 -5.09
C ALA A 96 -3.36 -35.46 -4.87
N ALA A 97 -2.33 -34.78 -4.36
CA ALA A 97 -2.31 -33.34 -4.25
C ALA A 97 -2.16 -32.71 -5.65
N LYS A 98 -3.13 -31.89 -6.05
CA LYS A 98 -3.15 -31.12 -7.29
C LYS A 98 -3.05 -29.64 -6.96
N ILE A 99 -2.10 -28.95 -7.60
CA ILE A 99 -1.92 -27.52 -7.44
C ILE A 99 -2.66 -26.79 -8.56
N ILE A 100 -3.67 -26.01 -8.21
CA ILE A 100 -4.42 -25.15 -9.12
C ILE A 100 -3.76 -23.78 -9.15
N LYS A 101 -3.46 -23.27 -10.34
CA LYS A 101 -2.86 -21.95 -10.56
C LYS A 101 -3.92 -20.94 -11.00
N LEU A 102 -4.01 -19.83 -10.29
CA LEU A 102 -4.90 -18.72 -10.63
C LEU A 102 -4.17 -17.66 -11.47
N ASN A 103 -4.54 -17.55 -12.75
CA ASN A 103 -3.97 -16.53 -13.63
C ASN A 103 -4.50 -15.13 -13.33
N LYS A 104 -5.80 -15.00 -13.04
CA LYS A 104 -6.46 -13.74 -12.73
C LYS A 104 -7.55 -13.99 -11.69
N ALA A 105 -7.64 -13.13 -10.69
CA ALA A 105 -8.65 -13.17 -9.65
C ALA A 105 -10.05 -13.05 -10.25
N ASN A 106 -10.99 -13.80 -9.68
CA ASN A 106 -12.35 -13.92 -10.18
C ASN A 106 -13.30 -14.33 -9.05
N LYS A 107 -14.59 -14.50 -9.36
CA LYS A 107 -15.59 -14.87 -8.34
C LYS A 107 -15.27 -16.18 -7.61
N SER A 108 -14.70 -17.18 -8.30
CA SER A 108 -14.38 -18.46 -7.66
C SER A 108 -13.19 -18.37 -6.72
N SER A 109 -12.39 -17.29 -6.77
CA SER A 109 -11.25 -17.11 -5.86
C SER A 109 -11.60 -16.51 -4.50
N LEU A 110 -12.85 -16.13 -4.24
CA LEU A 110 -13.30 -15.48 -2.99
C LEU A 110 -13.31 -16.41 -1.77
N ASN A 111 -13.68 -17.68 -1.95
CA ASN A 111 -13.95 -18.60 -0.85
C ASN A 111 -12.78 -19.57 -0.56
N GLU A 112 -11.66 -19.39 -1.25
CA GLU A 112 -10.57 -20.36 -1.24
C GLU A 112 -9.34 -19.80 -0.52
N ARG A 113 -8.64 -20.67 0.22
CA ARG A 113 -7.34 -20.32 0.80
C ARG A 113 -6.27 -20.45 -0.27
N TRP A 114 -5.74 -19.32 -0.69
CA TRP A 114 -4.64 -19.26 -1.65
C TRP A 114 -3.31 -19.13 -0.91
N PHE A 115 -2.26 -19.66 -1.53
CA PHE A 115 -0.89 -19.29 -1.20
C PHE A 115 -0.24 -18.62 -2.40
N MET A 116 0.70 -17.73 -2.14
CA MET A 116 1.41 -17.01 -3.20
C MET A 116 2.67 -17.76 -3.61
N GLY A 117 2.95 -17.77 -4.91
CA GLY A 117 4.23 -18.26 -5.43
C GLY A 117 4.61 -17.58 -6.73
N PHE A 118 5.84 -17.84 -7.18
CA PHE A 118 6.36 -17.30 -8.43
C PHE A 118 6.37 -18.37 -9.51
N ASN A 119 6.36 -17.96 -10.77
CA ASN A 119 6.38 -18.86 -11.92
C ASN A 119 7.70 -19.62 -12.11
N HIS A 120 8.68 -19.38 -11.24
CA HIS A 120 10.06 -19.72 -11.50
C HIS A 120 10.60 -20.57 -10.36
N GLN A 121 11.15 -21.74 -10.68
CA GLN A 121 11.62 -22.75 -9.71
C GLN A 121 12.67 -22.22 -8.72
N CYS A 122 13.47 -21.24 -9.14
CA CYS A 122 14.45 -20.59 -8.28
C CYS A 122 13.77 -19.73 -7.15
N PHE A 123 12.43 -19.57 -7.14
CA PHE A 123 11.67 -18.89 -6.09
C PHE A 123 10.53 -19.79 -5.58
N PRO A 124 10.72 -20.49 -4.45
CA PRO A 124 9.68 -21.33 -3.88
C PRO A 124 8.44 -20.49 -3.50
N PRO A 125 7.25 -21.11 -3.39
CA PRO A 125 6.07 -20.45 -2.87
C PRO A 125 6.38 -19.82 -1.51
N ILE A 126 5.83 -18.63 -1.30
CA ILE A 126 6.02 -17.87 -0.06
C ILE A 126 5.18 -18.59 1.02
N LYS A 127 5.79 -19.59 1.65
CA LYS A 127 5.29 -20.26 2.86
C LYS A 127 5.70 -19.44 4.07
N THR A 128 5.19 -18.23 4.18
CA THR A 128 5.48 -17.36 5.32
C THR A 128 4.51 -17.65 6.44
N GLY A 129 5.01 -18.15 7.56
CA GLY A 129 4.28 -18.13 8.82
C GLY A 129 3.79 -16.71 9.08
N GLY A 130 2.49 -16.55 9.32
CA GLY A 130 1.89 -15.23 9.55
C GLY A 130 1.43 -14.47 8.30
N CYS A 131 1.50 -15.02 7.07
CA CYS A 131 0.85 -14.38 5.92
C CYS A 131 -0.32 -15.19 5.38
N GLU A 132 -1.42 -14.51 5.08
CA GLU A 132 -2.61 -15.08 4.46
C GLU A 132 -2.90 -14.37 3.14
N PHE A 133 -3.11 -15.12 2.07
CA PHE A 133 -3.51 -14.56 0.77
C PHE A 133 -4.99 -14.83 0.51
N PHE A 134 -5.68 -13.81 0.02
CA PHE A 134 -7.12 -13.87 -0.19
C PHE A 134 -7.55 -12.95 -1.33
N THR A 135 -8.82 -13.07 -1.73
CA THR A 135 -9.43 -12.21 -2.73
C THR A 135 -10.50 -11.32 -2.08
N VAL A 136 -10.60 -10.07 -2.50
CA VAL A 136 -11.69 -9.16 -2.13
C VAL A 136 -12.49 -8.76 -3.36
N GLU A 137 -13.82 -8.77 -3.28
CA GLU A 137 -14.70 -8.24 -4.31
C GLU A 137 -14.98 -6.75 -4.06
N THR A 138 -14.84 -5.91 -5.08
CA THR A 138 -15.13 -4.47 -4.99
C THR A 138 -16.54 -4.15 -5.48
N LYS A 139 -17.03 -2.94 -5.21
CA LYS A 139 -18.33 -2.46 -5.73
C LYS A 139 -18.40 -2.44 -7.26
N GLN A 140 -17.25 -2.37 -7.93
CA GLN A 140 -17.16 -2.47 -9.40
C GLN A 140 -17.10 -3.91 -9.91
N LYS A 141 -17.33 -4.92 -9.05
CA LYS A 141 -17.23 -6.34 -9.39
C LYS A 141 -15.85 -6.74 -9.90
N HIS A 142 -14.83 -6.01 -9.46
CA HIS A 142 -13.44 -6.41 -9.60
C HIS A 142 -13.04 -7.29 -8.41
N TYR A 143 -12.04 -8.15 -8.62
CA TYR A 143 -11.56 -9.10 -7.64
C TYR A 143 -10.09 -8.81 -7.39
N LEU A 144 -9.76 -8.36 -6.18
CA LEU A 144 -8.42 -7.90 -5.82
C LEU A 144 -7.63 -9.01 -5.18
N ALA A 145 -6.40 -9.21 -5.62
CA ALA A 145 -5.43 -10.03 -4.90
C ALA A 145 -4.93 -9.28 -3.68
N CYS A 146 -5.03 -9.91 -2.51
CA CYS A 146 -4.70 -9.31 -1.24
C CYS A 146 -3.78 -10.21 -0.43
N ALA A 147 -3.00 -9.60 0.46
CA ALA A 147 -2.25 -10.31 1.48
C ALA A 147 -2.47 -9.64 2.85
N PHE A 148 -2.58 -10.48 3.87
CA PHE A 148 -2.61 -10.09 5.27
C PHE A 148 -1.36 -10.63 5.94
N VAL A 149 -0.52 -9.75 6.46
CA VAL A 149 0.72 -10.08 7.15
C VAL A 149 0.54 -9.80 8.63
N ARG A 150 0.71 -10.80 9.48
CA ARG A 150 0.57 -10.69 10.92
C ARG A 150 1.87 -10.21 11.56
N ALA A 151 1.75 -9.33 12.55
CA ALA A 151 2.89 -8.99 13.39
C ALA A 151 3.36 -10.24 14.17
N PRO A 152 4.68 -10.51 14.27
CA PRO A 152 5.21 -11.68 15.00
C PRO A 152 4.88 -11.68 16.50
N SER A 153 4.64 -10.51 17.11
CA SER A 153 4.42 -10.36 18.55
C SER A 153 3.09 -10.93 19.07
N GLY A 154 2.15 -11.27 18.17
CA GLY A 154 0.81 -11.75 18.51
C GLY A 154 -0.13 -10.72 19.17
N SER A 155 0.35 -9.48 19.42
CA SER A 155 -0.43 -8.39 20.03
C SER A 155 -0.16 -7.04 19.33
N PRO A 156 -0.43 -6.93 18.02
CA PRO A 156 -0.23 -5.70 17.27
C PRO A 156 -1.11 -4.57 17.81
N SER A 157 -0.56 -3.35 17.86
CA SER A 157 -1.32 -2.19 18.32
C SER A 157 -2.37 -1.75 17.30
N TYR A 158 -2.08 -1.96 16.02
CA TYR A 158 -2.89 -1.52 14.88
C TYR A 158 -2.82 -2.52 13.73
N THR A 159 -3.84 -2.46 12.86
CA THR A 159 -3.84 -3.04 11.52
C THR A 159 -3.67 -1.93 10.49
N MET A 160 -2.60 -1.99 9.71
CA MET A 160 -2.27 -1.04 8.68
C MET A 160 -2.87 -1.48 7.34
N ILE A 161 -3.70 -0.65 6.71
CA ILE A 161 -4.10 -0.83 5.31
C ILE A 161 -3.08 -0.10 4.45
N TYR A 162 -2.34 -0.85 3.64
CA TYR A 162 -1.26 -0.32 2.82
C TYR A 162 -1.65 -0.19 1.34
N SER A 163 -1.82 1.05 0.89
CA SER A 163 -2.00 1.42 -0.52
C SER A 163 -0.64 1.74 -1.14
N HIS A 164 -0.09 0.76 -1.86
CA HIS A 164 1.27 0.81 -2.43
C HIS A 164 1.43 1.84 -3.58
N PRO A 165 2.65 2.28 -3.92
CA PRO A 165 2.86 3.22 -5.02
C PRO A 165 2.63 2.55 -6.39
N SER A 166 2.50 3.37 -7.43
CA SER A 166 2.48 2.89 -8.83
C SER A 166 3.79 2.17 -9.15
N GLY A 167 3.82 1.29 -10.15
CA GLY A 167 5.07 0.58 -10.46
C GLY A 167 5.42 -0.55 -9.50
N THR A 168 4.50 -0.99 -8.63
CA THR A 168 4.72 -2.13 -7.72
C THR A 168 3.52 -3.09 -7.74
N HIS A 169 3.67 -4.26 -7.14
CA HIS A 169 2.59 -5.24 -6.92
C HIS A 169 2.98 -6.15 -5.74
N LEU A 170 2.07 -7.01 -5.26
CA LEU A 170 2.29 -7.92 -4.12
C LEU A 170 3.60 -8.72 -4.25
N GLY A 171 3.82 -9.41 -5.37
CA GLY A 171 5.05 -10.19 -5.56
C GLY A 171 6.36 -9.40 -5.44
N TYR A 172 6.36 -8.10 -5.79
CA TYR A 172 7.49 -7.21 -5.61
C TYR A 172 7.62 -6.82 -4.14
N ARG A 173 6.51 -6.48 -3.47
CA ARG A 173 6.47 -6.11 -2.04
C ARG A 173 6.91 -7.21 -1.08
N PHE A 174 6.70 -8.47 -1.43
CA PHE A 174 7.21 -9.61 -0.65
C PHE A 174 8.69 -9.92 -0.91
N ARG A 175 9.28 -9.39 -1.98
CA ARG A 175 10.70 -9.56 -2.34
C ARG A 175 11.55 -8.31 -2.12
N ALA A 176 10.92 -7.17 -1.88
CA ALA A 176 11.58 -5.91 -1.64
C ALA A 176 12.35 -5.97 -0.32
N LEU A 177 13.33 -5.09 -0.18
CA LEU A 177 14.04 -4.83 1.06
C LEU A 177 13.72 -3.39 1.45
N PRO A 178 13.01 -3.12 2.57
CA PRO A 178 12.41 -4.10 3.48
C PRO A 178 11.18 -4.78 2.86
N SER A 179 10.96 -6.06 3.22
CA SER A 179 9.75 -6.78 2.80
C SER A 179 8.56 -6.42 3.70
N LEU A 180 7.35 -6.79 3.30
CA LEU A 180 6.16 -6.59 4.14
C LEU A 180 6.27 -7.26 5.53
N LEU A 181 6.99 -8.38 5.64
CA LEU A 181 7.22 -9.04 6.94
C LEU A 181 8.18 -8.23 7.80
N ASP A 182 9.21 -7.65 7.18
CA ASP A 182 10.16 -6.79 7.88
C ASP A 182 9.46 -5.54 8.41
N ILE A 183 8.60 -4.92 7.60
CA ILE A 183 7.79 -3.77 7.99
C ILE A 183 6.84 -4.13 9.15
N ALA A 184 6.10 -5.24 9.03
CA ALA A 184 5.17 -5.70 10.06
C ALA A 184 5.87 -5.97 11.40
N ARG A 185 7.07 -6.58 11.35
CA ARG A 185 7.91 -6.82 12.53
C ARG A 185 8.39 -5.51 13.15
N PHE A 186 9.00 -4.64 12.35
CA PHE A 186 9.64 -3.41 12.83
C PHE A 186 8.64 -2.42 13.44
N LEU A 187 7.47 -2.25 12.80
CA LEU A 187 6.41 -1.37 13.29
C LEU A 187 5.48 -2.04 14.30
N ASN A 188 5.57 -3.36 14.48
CA ASN A 188 4.66 -4.16 15.31
C ASN A 188 3.17 -3.95 14.96
N VAL A 189 2.85 -4.07 13.67
CA VAL A 189 1.49 -3.91 13.13
C VAL A 189 1.14 -5.08 12.22
N ASP A 190 -0.15 -5.43 12.17
CA ASP A 190 -0.65 -6.25 11.07
C ASP A 190 -0.73 -5.40 9.81
N ILE A 191 -0.49 -5.98 8.64
CA ILE A 191 -0.54 -5.26 7.36
C ILE A 191 -1.51 -5.95 6.41
N VAL A 192 -2.49 -5.19 5.92
CA VAL A 192 -3.34 -5.56 4.79
C VAL A 192 -2.84 -4.81 3.58
N VAL A 193 -2.38 -5.53 2.56
CA VAL A 193 -1.93 -4.95 1.28
C VAL A 193 -2.68 -5.63 0.14
N TYR A 194 -2.87 -4.91 -0.96
CA TYR A 194 -3.68 -5.37 -2.09
C TYR A 194 -3.13 -4.82 -3.39
N ASP A 195 -3.26 -5.60 -4.46
CA ASP A 195 -3.01 -5.12 -5.81
C ASP A 195 -4.25 -4.41 -6.35
N TYR A 196 -4.09 -3.19 -6.83
CA TYR A 196 -5.15 -2.42 -7.49
C TYR A 196 -5.80 -3.18 -8.65
N SER A 197 -7.02 -2.81 -9.01
CA SER A 197 -7.69 -3.30 -10.21
C SER A 197 -6.77 -3.19 -11.45
N GLY A 198 -6.56 -4.32 -12.13
CA GLY A 198 -5.65 -4.42 -13.28
C GLY A 198 -4.16 -4.57 -12.95
N TYR A 199 -3.75 -4.62 -11.68
CA TYR A 199 -2.39 -4.93 -11.24
C TYR A 199 -2.23 -6.42 -10.93
N GLY A 200 -1.00 -6.95 -11.09
CA GLY A 200 -0.66 -8.34 -10.80
C GLY A 200 -1.67 -9.36 -11.35
N ILE A 201 -2.36 -10.07 -10.45
CA ILE A 201 -3.46 -10.98 -10.81
C ILE A 201 -4.85 -10.38 -10.54
N SER A 202 -4.96 -9.17 -9.99
CA SER A 202 -6.25 -8.52 -9.75
C SER A 202 -7.05 -8.35 -11.04
N SER A 203 -8.37 -8.49 -10.92
CA SER A 203 -9.29 -8.41 -12.05
C SER A 203 -9.54 -6.95 -12.49
N GLY A 204 -10.39 -6.75 -13.50
CA GLY A 204 -10.80 -5.42 -13.93
C GLY A 204 -9.70 -4.61 -14.65
N SER A 205 -9.85 -3.29 -14.59
CA SER A 205 -8.96 -2.29 -15.19
C SER A 205 -8.67 -1.16 -14.21
N TYR A 206 -7.48 -0.56 -14.35
CA TYR A 206 -7.06 0.59 -13.57
C TYR A 206 -7.78 1.86 -14.04
N SER A 207 -8.30 2.61 -13.09
CA SER A 207 -8.86 3.95 -13.28
C SER A 207 -8.94 4.63 -11.91
N GLU A 208 -9.11 5.95 -11.87
CA GLU A 208 -9.36 6.66 -10.60
C GLU A 208 -10.56 6.08 -9.84
N LYS A 209 -11.67 5.84 -10.55
CA LYS A 209 -12.87 5.24 -9.97
C LYS A 209 -12.58 3.85 -9.41
N SER A 210 -11.81 3.03 -10.15
CA SER A 210 -11.38 1.70 -9.69
C SER A 210 -10.55 1.81 -8.43
N LEU A 211 -9.56 2.69 -8.41
CA LEU A 211 -8.66 2.88 -7.27
C LEU A 211 -9.40 3.26 -5.98
N PHE A 212 -10.45 4.09 -6.09
CA PHE A 212 -11.28 4.48 -4.94
C PHE A 212 -12.21 3.34 -4.50
N ALA A 213 -12.82 2.62 -5.44
CA ALA A 213 -13.64 1.45 -5.12
C ALA A 213 -12.80 0.29 -4.54
N ASP A 214 -11.52 0.20 -4.90
CA ASP A 214 -10.60 -0.82 -4.43
C ASP A 214 -10.34 -0.65 -2.93
N ILE A 215 -9.87 0.53 -2.50
CA ILE A 215 -9.59 0.79 -1.08
C ILE A 215 -10.85 0.72 -0.21
N GLU A 216 -12.00 1.15 -0.74
CA GLU A 216 -13.28 1.02 -0.05
C GLU A 216 -13.62 -0.46 0.20
N GLY A 217 -13.48 -1.33 -0.80
CA GLY A 217 -13.69 -2.77 -0.64
C GLY A 217 -12.72 -3.40 0.36
N ILE A 218 -11.45 -2.96 0.38
CA ILE A 218 -10.46 -3.43 1.36
C ILE A 218 -10.84 -3.00 2.77
N TYR A 219 -11.21 -1.72 2.95
CA TYR A 219 -11.65 -1.21 4.25
C TYR A 219 -12.89 -1.95 4.76
N GLU A 220 -13.89 -2.17 3.91
CA GLU A 220 -15.08 -2.96 4.23
C GLU A 220 -14.69 -4.40 4.62
N HIS A 221 -13.79 -5.05 3.89
CA HIS A 221 -13.32 -6.41 4.22
C HIS A 221 -12.60 -6.47 5.57
N VAL A 222 -11.71 -5.51 5.84
CA VAL A 222 -10.95 -5.45 7.11
C VAL A 222 -11.88 -5.23 8.31
N THR A 223 -12.89 -4.38 8.16
CA THR A 223 -13.83 -4.08 9.26
C THR A 223 -14.89 -5.15 9.44
N THR A 224 -15.45 -5.70 8.36
CA THR A 224 -16.60 -6.62 8.43
C THR A 224 -16.23 -8.10 8.46
N VAL A 225 -15.24 -8.52 7.67
CA VAL A 225 -14.84 -9.94 7.55
C VAL A 225 -13.75 -10.28 8.56
N ARG A 226 -12.77 -9.39 8.73
CA ARG A 226 -11.70 -9.56 9.73
C ARG A 226 -12.07 -9.02 11.11
N GLY A 227 -13.13 -8.22 11.22
CA GLY A 227 -13.63 -7.72 12.50
C GLY A 227 -12.71 -6.70 13.17
N VAL A 228 -11.83 -6.03 12.42
CA VAL A 228 -10.94 -5.01 12.97
C VAL A 228 -11.74 -3.73 13.22
N TYR A 229 -11.74 -3.25 14.46
CA TYR A 229 -12.38 -1.98 14.80
C TYR A 229 -11.72 -0.82 14.05
N PRO A 230 -12.47 0.15 13.50
CA PRO A 230 -11.90 1.30 12.78
C PRO A 230 -10.82 2.03 13.60
N GLN A 231 -10.99 2.18 14.91
CA GLN A 231 -10.03 2.85 15.81
C GLN A 231 -8.71 2.08 15.99
N LYS A 232 -8.61 0.88 15.41
CA LYS A 232 -7.38 0.07 15.32
C LYS A 232 -6.77 0.07 13.92
N ILE A 233 -7.37 0.77 12.96
CA ILE A 233 -6.90 0.82 11.58
C ILE A 233 -6.02 2.05 11.40
N VAL A 234 -4.87 1.88 10.77
CA VAL A 234 -4.03 2.97 10.26
C VAL A 234 -3.99 2.88 8.75
N LEU A 235 -4.24 3.98 8.06
CA LEU A 235 -4.12 4.02 6.60
C LEU A 235 -2.71 4.47 6.23
N TYR A 236 -2.01 3.68 5.43
CA TYR A 236 -0.70 4.03 4.88
C TYR A 236 -0.81 4.10 3.35
N GLY A 237 -0.65 5.30 2.79
CA GLY A 237 -0.59 5.51 1.35
C GLY A 237 0.79 5.99 0.93
N TYR A 238 1.30 5.47 -0.20
CA TYR A 238 2.53 5.96 -0.82
C TYR A 238 2.26 6.38 -2.28
N SER A 239 2.69 7.59 -2.66
CA SER A 239 2.53 8.15 -4.00
C SER A 239 1.05 8.10 -4.42
N ILE A 240 0.69 7.43 -5.53
CA ILE A 240 -0.71 7.28 -5.95
C ILE A 240 -1.62 6.64 -4.87
N GLY A 241 -1.08 5.81 -3.99
CA GLY A 241 -1.80 5.23 -2.87
C GLY A 241 -2.30 6.28 -1.86
N THR A 242 -1.64 7.45 -1.79
CA THR A 242 -2.11 8.58 -0.95
C THR A 242 -3.43 9.14 -1.47
N ALA A 243 -3.62 9.23 -2.78
CA ALA A 243 -4.90 9.67 -3.35
C ALA A 243 -6.03 8.68 -3.06
N SER A 244 -5.73 7.38 -3.13
CA SER A 244 -6.68 6.32 -2.73
C SER A 244 -7.08 6.48 -1.26
N THR A 245 -6.10 6.64 -0.37
CA THR A 245 -6.28 6.86 1.07
C THR A 245 -7.13 8.09 1.38
N ILE A 246 -6.80 9.24 0.78
CA ILE A 246 -7.53 10.50 0.99
C ILE A 246 -8.97 10.38 0.46
N SER A 247 -9.17 9.67 -0.66
CA SER A 247 -10.51 9.48 -1.22
C SER A 247 -11.41 8.71 -0.26
N LEU A 248 -10.93 7.59 0.30
CA LEU A 248 -11.65 6.83 1.32
C LEU A 248 -12.03 7.73 2.50
N LEU A 249 -11.08 8.52 2.99
CA LEU A 249 -11.29 9.41 4.14
C LEU A 249 -12.30 10.51 3.85
N SER A 250 -12.33 11.07 2.65
CA SER A 250 -13.29 12.12 2.29
C SER A 250 -14.70 11.60 2.00
N GLU A 251 -14.82 10.41 1.38
CA GLU A 251 -16.09 9.89 0.86
C GLU A 251 -16.79 8.99 1.87
N VAL A 252 -16.04 8.15 2.57
CA VAL A 252 -16.59 7.20 3.58
C VAL A 252 -16.46 7.78 5.00
N GLN A 253 -15.50 8.67 5.23
CA GLN A 253 -15.21 9.30 6.53
C GLN A 253 -15.12 8.30 7.70
N PRO A 254 -14.35 7.21 7.56
CA PRO A 254 -14.18 6.26 8.65
C PRO A 254 -13.38 6.88 9.79
N ARG A 255 -13.77 6.58 11.03
CA ARG A 255 -13.02 6.99 12.23
C ARG A 255 -11.85 6.03 12.49
N VAL A 256 -10.87 6.06 11.58
CA VAL A 256 -9.62 5.29 11.72
C VAL A 256 -8.72 5.89 12.81
N ALA A 257 -7.69 5.14 13.25
CA ALA A 257 -6.76 5.61 14.28
C ALA A 257 -5.91 6.80 13.78
N GLY A 258 -5.45 6.73 12.53
CA GLY A 258 -4.69 7.80 11.89
C GLY A 258 -4.23 7.44 10.49
N VAL A 259 -3.48 8.37 9.88
CA VAL A 259 -3.16 8.36 8.46
C VAL A 259 -1.68 8.68 8.25
N ILE A 260 -0.99 7.89 7.43
CA ILE A 260 0.39 8.12 7.00
C ILE A 260 0.39 8.31 5.49
N LEU A 261 0.86 9.46 5.03
CA LEU A 261 0.99 9.79 3.62
C LEU A 261 2.47 10.00 3.26
N VAL A 262 3.01 9.13 2.42
CA VAL A 262 4.39 9.22 1.91
C VAL A 262 4.38 9.70 0.46
N ALA A 263 5.21 10.71 0.16
CA ALA A 263 5.29 11.38 -1.14
C ALA A 263 3.92 11.68 -1.78
N PRO A 264 2.98 12.32 -1.05
CA PRO A 264 1.62 12.45 -1.53
C PRO A 264 1.49 13.42 -2.71
N LEU A 265 0.49 13.15 -3.57
CA LEU A 265 0.12 14.04 -4.66
C LEU A 265 -1.13 14.87 -4.32
N ALA A 266 -1.02 16.19 -4.44
CA ALA A 266 -2.15 17.11 -4.36
C ALA A 266 -3.17 16.94 -5.50
N SER A 267 -2.69 16.77 -6.74
CA SER A 267 -3.47 16.35 -7.91
C SER A 267 -2.59 15.92 -9.07
N MET A 268 -3.14 15.16 -10.03
CA MET A 268 -2.38 14.61 -11.15
C MET A 268 -1.90 15.67 -12.14
N LEU A 269 -2.74 16.65 -12.47
CA LEU A 269 -2.30 17.73 -13.36
C LEU A 269 -1.20 18.56 -12.71
N ARG A 270 -1.23 18.77 -11.39
CA ARG A 270 -0.14 19.45 -10.68
C ARG A 270 1.16 18.66 -10.78
N VAL A 271 1.13 17.33 -10.61
CA VAL A 271 2.35 16.51 -10.76
C VAL A 271 3.05 16.77 -12.11
N PHE A 272 2.29 16.82 -13.20
CA PHE A 272 2.88 16.98 -14.54
C PHE A 272 3.10 18.42 -15.00
N LEU A 273 2.24 19.34 -14.58
CA LEU A 273 2.15 20.70 -15.14
C LEU A 273 2.56 21.79 -14.15
N TRP A 274 2.82 21.48 -12.88
CA TRP A 274 3.11 22.49 -11.86
C TRP A 274 4.28 23.40 -12.22
N LYS A 275 5.47 22.82 -12.45
CA LYS A 275 6.68 23.57 -12.79
C LYS A 275 6.66 24.18 -14.20
N ARG A 276 5.73 23.79 -15.07
CA ARG A 276 5.74 24.14 -16.51
C ARG A 276 4.60 25.05 -16.97
N ALA A 277 3.39 24.89 -16.41
CA ALA A 277 2.19 25.59 -16.85
C ALA A 277 1.43 26.29 -15.71
N CYS A 278 1.62 25.89 -14.44
CA CYS A 278 0.97 26.55 -13.30
C CYS A 278 1.69 27.83 -12.84
N LEU A 279 2.74 28.29 -13.54
CA LEU A 279 3.42 29.59 -13.33
C LEU A 279 3.87 29.89 -11.89
N ASN A 280 4.24 28.87 -11.10
CA ASN A 280 4.51 29.03 -9.66
C ASN A 280 3.38 29.74 -8.89
N LYS A 281 2.13 29.63 -9.37
CA LYS A 281 0.98 30.10 -8.60
C LYS A 281 0.97 29.37 -7.26
N PRO A 282 0.56 30.00 -6.16
CA PRO A 282 0.39 29.31 -4.89
C PRO A 282 -0.57 28.12 -5.06
N PHE A 283 -0.48 27.12 -4.18
CA PHE A 283 -1.40 25.98 -4.16
C PHE A 283 -2.84 26.44 -3.86
N GLU A 284 -3.53 26.95 -4.89
CA GLU A 284 -4.96 27.27 -4.81
C GLU A 284 -5.76 25.98 -4.61
N ARG A 285 -6.73 25.98 -3.70
CA ARG A 285 -7.48 24.77 -3.33
C ARG A 285 -8.30 24.18 -4.49
N HIS A 286 -8.78 25.02 -5.41
CA HIS A 286 -9.61 24.57 -6.51
C HIS A 286 -8.74 24.08 -7.68
N THR A 287 -9.06 22.89 -8.20
CA THR A 287 -8.47 22.34 -9.42
C THR A 287 -9.45 22.46 -10.59
N PRO A 288 -8.97 22.53 -11.84
CA PRO A 288 -9.84 22.45 -13.00
C PRO A 288 -10.64 21.13 -12.96
N GLY A 289 -11.94 21.14 -13.31
CA GLY A 289 -12.82 19.96 -13.20
C GLY A 289 -12.47 18.74 -14.06
N VAL A 290 -11.33 18.79 -14.74
CA VAL A 290 -10.74 17.75 -15.59
C VAL A 290 -9.52 17.08 -14.92
N ASP A 291 -9.10 17.60 -13.77
CA ASP A 291 -8.02 17.06 -12.96
C ASP A 291 -8.43 15.72 -12.32
N LYS A 292 -7.42 14.95 -11.95
CA LYS A 292 -7.56 13.62 -11.36
C LYS A 292 -6.83 13.58 -10.03
N PHE A 293 -7.33 12.73 -9.14
CA PHE A 293 -6.76 12.52 -7.81
C PHE A 293 -6.67 13.84 -7.04
N THR A 294 -7.77 14.61 -6.99
CA THR A 294 -7.84 15.96 -6.39
C THR A 294 -7.75 15.95 -4.86
N SER A 295 -6.69 15.33 -4.33
CA SER A 295 -6.40 15.16 -2.91
C SER A 295 -6.46 16.48 -2.14
N LEU A 296 -5.99 17.58 -2.72
CA LEU A 296 -5.99 18.90 -2.06
C LEU A 296 -7.40 19.43 -1.77
N GLU A 297 -8.37 19.13 -2.63
CA GLU A 297 -9.78 19.51 -2.42
C GLU A 297 -10.43 18.68 -1.33
N LYS A 298 -9.98 17.43 -1.19
CA LYS A 298 -10.55 16.43 -0.28
C LYS A 298 -9.94 16.48 1.12
N ILE A 299 -8.64 16.81 1.25
CA ILE A 299 -7.89 16.66 2.50
C ILE A 299 -8.40 17.56 3.64
N GLY A 300 -9.01 18.70 3.32
CA GLY A 300 -9.59 19.60 4.33
C GLY A 300 -10.74 18.99 5.15
N GLN A 301 -11.27 17.84 4.70
CA GLN A 301 -12.32 17.09 5.41
C GLN A 301 -11.75 16.00 6.33
N VAL A 302 -10.43 15.78 6.32
CA VAL A 302 -9.77 14.70 7.05
C VAL A 302 -9.36 15.19 8.45
N ASP A 303 -10.30 15.12 9.39
CA ASP A 303 -10.08 15.45 10.80
C ASP A 303 -9.59 14.24 11.62
N LEU A 304 -8.38 13.77 11.28
CA LEU A 304 -7.72 12.63 11.90
C LEU A 304 -6.23 12.92 12.07
N PRO A 305 -5.53 12.31 13.05
CA PRO A 305 -4.07 12.41 13.14
C PRO A 305 -3.44 12.02 11.81
N LEU A 306 -2.72 12.95 11.19
CA LEU A 306 -2.18 12.80 9.86
C LEU A 306 -0.70 13.13 9.80
N LEU A 307 0.10 12.14 9.42
CA LEU A 307 1.53 12.27 9.17
C LEU A 307 1.79 12.41 7.67
N VAL A 308 2.48 13.48 7.28
CA VAL A 308 3.03 13.65 5.93
C VAL A 308 4.54 13.45 5.97
N CYS A 309 5.05 12.57 5.11
CA CYS A 309 6.47 12.36 4.88
C CYS A 309 6.80 12.58 3.39
N HIS A 310 7.86 13.31 3.07
CA HIS A 310 8.20 13.62 1.68
C HIS A 310 9.70 13.91 1.54
N GLY A 311 10.30 13.51 0.42
CA GLY A 311 11.70 13.79 0.11
C GLY A 311 11.90 15.16 -0.54
N LEU A 312 12.97 15.87 -0.18
CA LEU A 312 13.29 17.18 -0.77
C LEU A 312 13.78 17.07 -2.22
N GLU A 313 14.39 15.94 -2.58
CA GLU A 313 14.90 15.63 -3.91
C GLU A 313 13.89 14.84 -4.78
N ASP A 314 12.61 14.82 -4.37
CA ASP A 314 11.54 14.22 -5.16
C ASP A 314 11.28 15.02 -6.44
N THR A 315 11.83 14.52 -7.54
CA THR A 315 11.66 15.11 -8.87
C THR A 315 10.39 14.66 -9.59
N LEU A 316 9.73 13.58 -9.12
CA LEU A 316 8.51 13.08 -9.74
C LEU A 316 7.28 13.78 -9.16
N VAL A 317 7.17 13.84 -7.84
CA VAL A 317 6.14 14.56 -7.10
C VAL A 317 6.84 15.60 -6.21
N PRO A 318 6.98 16.85 -6.68
CA PRO A 318 7.70 17.87 -5.92
C PRO A 318 7.17 18.04 -4.49
N ILE A 319 8.08 18.36 -3.56
CA ILE A 319 7.82 18.60 -2.13
C ILE A 319 6.64 19.54 -1.86
N ASP A 320 6.38 20.49 -2.76
CA ASP A 320 5.27 21.43 -2.65
C ASP A 320 3.91 20.72 -2.50
N HIS A 321 3.76 19.52 -3.07
CA HIS A 321 2.55 18.71 -2.93
C HIS A 321 2.34 18.24 -1.47
N GLY A 322 3.40 17.72 -0.84
CA GLY A 322 3.38 17.31 0.55
C GLY A 322 3.12 18.49 1.49
N GLN A 323 3.79 19.61 1.26
CA GLN A 323 3.59 20.84 2.04
C GLN A 323 2.16 21.37 1.88
N ALA A 324 1.62 21.41 0.67
CA ALA A 324 0.27 21.89 0.41
C ALA A 324 -0.80 21.03 1.12
N LEU A 325 -0.64 19.70 1.08
CA LEU A 325 -1.55 18.79 1.78
C LEU A 325 -1.41 18.91 3.30
N CYS A 326 -0.18 19.02 3.81
CA CYS A 326 0.10 19.22 5.23
C CYS A 326 -0.54 20.52 5.76
N ASN A 327 -0.46 21.61 4.99
CA ASN A 327 -1.04 22.90 5.35
C ASN A 327 -2.57 22.95 5.22
N ALA A 328 -3.14 22.11 4.35
CA ALA A 328 -4.58 22.07 4.10
C ALA A 328 -5.33 21.12 5.05
N ALA A 329 -4.65 20.12 5.60
CA ALA A 329 -5.20 19.16 6.55
C ALA A 329 -5.39 19.79 7.95
N PRO A 330 -6.52 19.55 8.64
CA PRO A 330 -6.83 20.20 9.92
C PRO A 330 -6.02 19.67 11.11
N ASN A 331 -5.60 18.39 11.08
CA ASN A 331 -4.99 17.72 12.23
C ASN A 331 -3.68 17.01 11.84
N THR A 332 -2.70 17.80 11.40
CA THR A 332 -1.38 17.29 11.04
C THR A 332 -0.46 17.22 12.25
N VAL A 333 0.20 16.07 12.40
CA VAL A 333 1.35 15.94 13.31
C VAL A 333 2.59 16.53 12.63
N PRO A 334 3.70 16.79 13.36
CA PRO A 334 4.91 17.32 12.75
C PRO A 334 5.36 16.48 11.54
N PRO A 335 5.43 17.06 10.32
CA PRO A 335 5.78 16.31 9.11
C PRO A 335 7.25 15.90 9.12
N LEU A 336 7.61 14.96 8.24
CA LEU A 336 9.01 14.60 7.96
C LEU A 336 9.39 15.00 6.55
N TRP A 337 10.44 15.81 6.44
CA TRP A 337 11.05 16.16 5.17
C TRP A 337 12.45 15.55 5.10
N ILE A 338 12.65 14.58 4.20
CA ILE A 338 13.90 13.80 4.10
C ILE A 338 14.83 14.53 3.14
N GLU A 339 16.02 14.95 3.61
CA GLU A 339 16.92 15.80 2.84
C GLU A 339 17.39 15.18 1.53
N ASP A 340 17.82 13.91 1.55
CA ASP A 340 18.30 13.17 0.36
C ASP A 340 17.22 12.28 -0.27
N GLY A 341 15.96 12.40 0.16
CA GLY A 341 14.87 11.54 -0.30
C GLY A 341 14.39 11.89 -1.71
N SER A 342 14.40 10.91 -2.61
CA SER A 342 13.76 10.93 -3.93
C SER A 342 12.46 10.10 -3.95
N HIS A 343 11.71 10.15 -5.05
CA HIS A 343 10.40 9.49 -5.12
C HIS A 343 10.42 7.97 -4.96
N ASN A 344 11.54 7.31 -5.22
CA ASN A 344 11.61 5.84 -5.25
C ASN A 344 12.46 5.26 -4.11
N ASP A 345 13.13 6.10 -3.32
CA ASP A 345 14.02 5.67 -2.24
C ASP A 345 13.51 6.02 -0.83
N MET A 346 12.34 6.66 -0.71
CA MET A 346 11.76 7.03 0.59
C MET A 346 11.74 5.84 1.56
N GLU A 347 11.35 4.66 1.09
CA GLU A 347 11.27 3.43 1.89
C GLU A 347 12.64 2.82 2.23
N PHE A 348 13.76 3.35 1.73
CA PHE A 348 15.12 3.03 2.19
C PHE A 348 15.63 4.03 3.23
N SER A 349 14.88 5.10 3.53
CA SER A 349 15.27 6.05 4.58
C SER A 349 14.96 5.49 5.96
N GLN A 350 15.99 5.39 6.81
CA GLN A 350 15.84 5.07 8.22
C GLN A 350 14.95 6.10 8.94
N GLU A 351 15.07 7.38 8.61
CA GLU A 351 14.29 8.47 9.21
C GLU A 351 12.79 8.27 8.99
N LEU A 352 12.40 7.82 7.80
CA LEU A 352 11.00 7.52 7.49
C LEU A 352 10.43 6.48 8.46
N TRP A 353 11.10 5.35 8.59
CA TRP A 353 10.60 4.24 9.39
C TRP A 353 10.60 4.56 10.88
N MET A 354 11.62 5.27 11.38
CA MET A 354 11.64 5.75 12.76
C MET A 354 10.48 6.73 13.02
N ARG A 355 10.26 7.68 12.12
CA ARG A 355 9.15 8.65 12.23
C ARG A 355 7.79 7.97 12.21
N MET A 356 7.58 6.98 11.34
CA MET A 356 6.34 6.19 11.30
C MET A 356 6.13 5.43 12.61
N ARG A 357 7.19 4.82 13.17
CA ARG A 357 7.11 4.12 14.45
C ARG A 357 6.75 5.06 15.60
N ASP A 358 7.34 6.25 15.63
CA ASP A 358 7.03 7.29 16.61
C ASP A 358 5.58 7.77 16.49
N PHE A 359 5.08 7.98 15.27
CA PHE A 359 3.68 8.32 15.02
C PHE A 359 2.74 7.27 15.62
N LEU A 360 2.97 5.99 15.29
CA LEU A 360 2.16 4.88 15.77
C LEU A 360 2.16 4.76 17.31
N ASN A 361 3.32 4.95 17.94
CA ASN A 361 3.49 4.69 19.36
C ASN A 361 3.17 5.88 20.27
N ARG A 362 3.30 7.12 19.79
CA ARG A 362 3.24 8.33 20.63
C ARG A 362 2.17 9.32 20.23
N GLU A 363 1.81 9.38 18.95
CA GLU A 363 0.95 10.44 18.41
C GLU A 363 -0.45 9.96 18.04
N LEU A 364 -0.62 8.65 17.80
CA LEU A 364 -1.93 8.06 17.67
C LEU A 364 -2.62 7.94 19.03
N PRO A 365 -3.95 8.14 19.10
CA PRO A 365 -4.70 7.95 20.33
C PRO A 365 -4.47 6.51 20.79
N THR A 366 -3.83 6.36 21.95
CA THR A 366 -3.74 5.06 22.60
C THR A 366 -5.17 4.62 22.83
N SER A 367 -5.66 3.71 21.98
CA SER A 367 -6.96 3.07 22.19
C SER A 367 -7.02 2.70 23.67
N ALA A 368 -8.07 3.14 24.37
CA ALA A 368 -8.30 2.80 25.75
C ALA A 368 -8.49 1.28 25.88
N ILE A 369 -7.39 0.52 25.81
CA ILE A 369 -7.35 -0.94 25.90
C ILE A 369 -7.42 -1.37 27.38
N SER A 370 -7.18 -0.45 28.33
CA SER A 370 -7.19 -0.77 29.75
C SER A 370 -8.59 -0.90 30.38
N SER A 371 -9.65 -0.48 29.70
CA SER A 371 -11.03 -0.53 30.23
C SER A 371 -11.86 -1.72 29.72
N LEU A 372 -11.56 -2.27 28.53
CA LEU A 372 -12.27 -3.45 28.01
C LEU A 372 -11.73 -4.78 28.56
N SER A 373 -10.45 -4.86 28.95
CA SER A 373 -9.90 -6.03 29.62
C SER A 373 -10.37 -6.16 31.08
N LYS A 374 -10.82 -5.07 31.72
CA LYS A 374 -11.37 -5.07 33.08
C LYS A 374 -12.85 -5.46 33.16
N LEU A 375 -13.58 -5.43 32.04
CA LEU A 375 -14.98 -5.86 31.99
C LEU A 375 -15.14 -7.38 31.79
N ASN A 376 -14.11 -8.07 31.30
CA ASN A 376 -14.11 -9.52 31.12
C ASN A 376 -13.59 -10.33 32.33
N THR A 377 -13.20 -9.67 33.42
CA THR A 377 -12.73 -10.34 34.66
C THR A 377 -13.74 -10.30 35.81
N HIS A 378 -14.95 -9.78 35.60
CA HIS A 378 -15.98 -9.67 36.66
C HIS A 378 -17.29 -10.46 36.43
N SER A 379 -17.31 -11.42 35.50
CA SER A 379 -18.51 -12.24 35.23
C SER A 379 -18.30 -13.75 35.38
N SER A 380 -17.46 -14.17 36.33
CA SER A 380 -17.35 -15.58 36.74
C SER A 380 -17.26 -15.75 38.26
N GLU A 381 -18.28 -15.27 38.99
CA GLU A 381 -18.55 -15.75 40.35
C GLU A 381 -20.05 -15.99 40.53
N GLY A 382 -20.42 -17.22 40.88
CA GLY A 382 -21.64 -17.51 41.63
C GLY A 382 -22.84 -18.06 40.85
N TYR A 383 -22.81 -19.33 40.47
CA TYR A 383 -24.00 -20.19 40.59
C TYR A 383 -23.58 -21.51 41.25
N GLY A 384 -23.90 -21.62 42.54
CA GLY A 384 -23.75 -22.85 43.31
C GLY A 384 -24.75 -23.91 42.86
N ASN A 385 -24.30 -25.15 42.84
CA ASN A 385 -25.14 -26.35 42.71
C ASN A 385 -26.15 -26.43 43.87
N PRO A 386 -27.41 -26.80 43.62
CA PRO A 386 -28.31 -27.22 44.68
C PRO A 386 -27.98 -28.66 45.07
N ALA A 387 -27.79 -28.90 46.36
CA ALA A 387 -27.81 -30.22 46.97
C ALA A 387 -29.10 -30.36 47.78
N GLU A 388 -29.63 -31.59 47.76
CA GLU A 388 -30.82 -32.16 48.42
C GLU A 388 -32.14 -32.15 47.63
#